data_AF-K1YAY5-F1
#
_entry.id   AF-K1YAY5-F1
#
_cell.length_a   1.000
_cell.length_b   1.000
_cell.length_c   1.000
_cell.angle_alpha   90.00
_cell.angle_beta   90.00
_cell.angle_gamma   90.00
#
_symmetry.space_group_name_H-M   'P 1'
#
loop_
_entity.id
_entity.type
_entity.pdbx_description
1 polymer ?
#
loop_
_entity_poly.entity_id
_entity_poly.type
_entity_poly.pdbx_seq_one_letter_code
_entity_poly.pdbx_strand_id
1 'polypeptide(L)'
;MKRILGMGLLSCSFILLAAVYGFGAGGPKTEPPPKAKTIKELAARYDSGKCMECHEEAHEQWSNSLHSRSILGSPRTAPTIV
;
A
#
# COMPACT_ATOMS: atom_id res chain seq x y z
N MET A 1 27.96 -30.77 26.25
CA MET A 1 28.07 -29.97 25.01
C MET A 1 26.92 -30.21 24.02
N LYS A 2 26.67 -31.44 23.54
CA LYS A 2 25.55 -31.74 22.60
C LYS A 2 24.15 -31.28 23.06
N ARG A 3 23.85 -31.41 24.36
CA ARG A 3 22.58 -30.95 24.95
C ARG A 3 22.44 -29.42 24.98
N ILE A 4 23.53 -28.71 25.23
CA ILE A 4 23.57 -27.24 25.25
C ILE A 4 23.45 -26.70 23.82
N LEU A 5 24.12 -27.35 22.86
CA LEU A 5 24.04 -27.01 21.44
C LEU A 5 22.63 -27.26 20.87
N GLY A 6 21.99 -28.37 21.24
CA GLY A 6 20.61 -28.68 20.84
C GLY A 6 19.58 -27.71 21.40
N MET A 7 19.75 -27.30 22.67
CA MET A 7 18.85 -26.34 23.33
C MET A 7 19.00 -24.92 22.76
N GLY A 8 20.22 -24.52 22.40
CA GLY A 8 20.48 -23.26 21.70
C GLY A 8 19.86 -23.21 20.30
N LEU A 9 19.94 -24.31 19.54
CA LEU A 9 19.32 -24.39 18.21
C LEU A 9 17.79 -24.31 18.28
N LEU A 10 17.17 -24.97 19.26
CA LEU A 10 15.72 -24.96 19.45
C LEU A 10 15.21 -23.55 19.80
N SER A 11 15.96 -22.82 20.63
CA SER A 11 15.64 -21.43 21.00
C SER A 11 15.73 -20.47 19.80
N CYS A 12 16.79 -20.57 18.99
CA CYS A 12 16.92 -19.76 17.78
C CYS A 12 15.81 -20.01 16.75
N SER A 13 15.43 -21.28 16.52
CA SER A 13 14.34 -21.62 15.62
C SER A 13 12.99 -21.07 16.07
N PHE A 14 12.73 -21.03 17.38
CA PHE A 14 11.49 -20.47 17.93
C PHE A 14 11.42 -18.95 17.75
N ILE A 15 12.54 -18.24 17.93
CA ILE A 15 12.64 -16.80 17.73
C ILE A 15 12.45 -16.44 16.25
N LEU A 16 13.08 -17.19 15.34
CA LEU A 16 12.92 -17.00 13.89
C LEU A 16 11.47 -17.22 13.45
N LEU A 17 10.81 -18.26 13.95
CA LEU A 17 9.41 -18.52 13.62
C LEU A 17 8.49 -17.40 14.13
N ALA A 18 8.67 -16.95 15.37
CA ALA A 18 7.90 -15.84 15.94
C ALA A 18 8.10 -14.53 15.16
N ALA A 19 9.32 -14.24 14.68
CA ALA A 19 9.61 -13.06 13.87
C ALA A 19 8.88 -13.09 12.52
N VAL A 20 8.85 -14.25 11.85
CA VAL A 20 8.15 -14.41 10.56
C VAL A 20 6.64 -14.24 10.71
N TYR A 21 6.03 -14.83 11.74
CA TYR A 21 4.59 -14.68 12.00
C TYR A 21 4.21 -13.26 12.47
N GLY A 22 5.06 -12.62 13.28
CA GLY A 22 4.81 -11.27 13.78
C GLY A 22 4.92 -10.18 12.71
N PHE A 23 5.93 -10.27 11.84
CA PHE A 23 6.14 -9.26 10.79
C PHE A 23 5.25 -9.49 9.55
N GLY A 24 4.89 -10.74 9.23
CA GLY A 24 4.07 -11.04 8.05
C GLY A 24 2.62 -10.51 8.11
N ALA A 25 2.09 -10.24 9.30
CA ALA A 25 0.71 -9.81 9.50
C ALA A 25 0.46 -8.29 9.41
N GLY A 26 1.51 -7.50 9.14
CA GLY A 26 1.38 -6.04 8.91
C GLY A 26 1.32 -5.18 10.17
N GLY A 27 1.83 -5.66 11.31
CA GLY A 27 1.90 -4.89 12.56
C GLY A 27 0.53 -4.57 13.19
N PRO A 28 0.51 -3.79 14.29
CA PRO A 28 -0.73 -3.36 14.91
C PRO A 28 -1.56 -2.54 13.92
N LYS A 29 -2.75 -3.03 13.59
CA LYS A 29 -3.68 -2.30 12.73
C LYS A 29 -4.14 -1.05 13.48
N THR A 30 -3.78 0.12 13.00
CA THR A 30 -4.35 1.37 13.48
C THR A 30 -5.84 1.41 13.15
N GLU A 31 -6.63 2.09 13.98
CA GLU A 31 -8.04 2.28 13.67
C GLU A 31 -8.15 3.11 12.37
N PRO A 32 -8.94 2.65 11.38
CA PRO A 32 -9.02 3.34 10.12
C PRO A 32 -9.63 4.73 10.32
N PRO A 33 -9.19 5.75 9.54
CA PRO A 33 -9.80 7.07 9.60
C PRO A 33 -11.28 6.98 9.21
N PRO A 34 -12.12 7.91 9.70
CA PRO A 34 -13.55 7.92 9.36
C PRO A 34 -13.76 7.96 7.84
N LYS A 35 -14.81 7.28 7.40
CA LYS A 35 -15.21 7.26 5.99
C LYS A 35 -15.50 8.69 5.52
N ALA A 36 -15.04 9.03 4.32
CA ALA A 36 -15.41 10.28 3.67
C ALA A 36 -16.94 10.29 3.46
N LYS A 37 -17.57 11.44 3.68
CA LYS A 37 -19.02 11.64 3.51
C LYS A 37 -19.37 12.18 2.13
N THR A 38 -18.38 12.69 1.39
CA THR A 38 -18.56 13.28 0.07
C THR A 38 -17.47 12.84 -0.90
N ILE A 39 -17.76 12.90 -2.20
CA ILE A 39 -16.76 12.65 -3.26
C ILE A 39 -15.62 13.67 -3.18
N LYS A 40 -15.91 14.93 -2.82
CA LYS A 40 -14.90 15.98 -2.63
C LYS A 40 -13.90 15.61 -1.53
N GLU A 41 -14.38 15.13 -0.39
CA GLU A 41 -13.52 14.66 0.71
C GLU A 41 -12.68 13.46 0.28
N LEU A 42 -13.27 12.52 -0.47
CA LEU A 42 -12.57 11.35 -0.95
C LEU A 42 -11.45 11.72 -1.94
N ALA A 43 -11.74 12.60 -2.89
CA ALA A 43 -10.77 13.09 -3.87
C ALA A 43 -9.60 13.83 -3.19
N ALA A 44 -9.89 14.70 -2.22
CA ALA A 44 -8.86 15.42 -1.47
C ALA A 44 -7.96 14.50 -0.63
N ARG A 45 -8.52 13.39 -0.11
CA ARG A 45 -7.76 12.40 0.68
C ARG A 45 -6.77 11.61 -0.16
N TYR A 46 -7.10 11.35 -1.41
CA TYR A 46 -6.32 10.51 -2.33
C TYR A 46 -5.76 11.30 -3.52
N ASP A 47 -5.55 12.61 -3.34
CA ASP A 47 -4.93 13.47 -4.34
C ASP A 47 -3.45 13.10 -4.53
N SER A 48 -3.12 12.57 -5.71
CA SER A 48 -1.77 12.17 -6.08
C SER A 48 -0.85 13.35 -6.41
N GLY A 49 -1.38 14.57 -6.55
CA GLY A 49 -0.57 15.75 -6.89
C GLY A 49 0.53 16.03 -5.86
N LYS A 50 0.26 15.78 -4.57
CA LYS A 50 1.25 15.91 -3.50
C LYS A 50 2.38 14.88 -3.60
N CYS A 51 2.12 13.73 -4.20
CA CYS A 51 3.13 12.67 -4.35
C CYS A 51 4.22 13.09 -5.36
N MET A 52 3.86 13.92 -6.34
CA MET A 52 4.81 14.45 -7.33
C MET A 52 5.95 15.25 -6.67
N GLU A 53 5.70 15.90 -5.52
CA GLU A 53 6.71 16.69 -4.80
C GLU A 53 7.95 15.87 -4.40
N CYS A 54 7.77 14.56 -4.16
CA CYS A 54 8.86 13.65 -3.78
C CYS A 54 9.10 12.51 -4.79
N HIS A 55 8.13 12.23 -5.67
CA HIS A 55 8.13 11.07 -6.58
C HIS A 55 7.82 11.49 -8.02
N GLU A 56 8.57 12.46 -8.53
CA GLU A 56 8.37 13.04 -9.86
C GLU A 56 8.37 11.98 -10.97
N GLU A 57 9.42 11.16 -11.09
CA GLU A 57 9.53 10.15 -12.15
C GLU A 57 8.39 9.13 -12.12
N ALA A 58 8.06 8.62 -10.93
CA ALA A 58 6.98 7.64 -10.77
C ALA A 58 5.61 8.28 -11.07
N HIS A 59 5.42 9.53 -10.66
CA HIS A 59 4.21 10.28 -10.96
C HIS A 59 4.09 10.54 -12.47
N GLU A 60 5.18 10.90 -13.15
CA GLU A 60 5.22 11.12 -14.59
C GLU A 60 4.84 9.83 -15.35
N GLN A 61 5.48 8.71 -15.00
CA GLN A 61 5.18 7.40 -15.60
C GLN A 61 3.71 7.00 -15.38
N TRP A 62 3.19 7.15 -14.16
CA TRP A 62 1.80 6.89 -13.85
C TRP A 62 0.86 7.79 -14.65
N SER A 63 1.13 9.11 -14.68
CA SER A 63 0.29 10.12 -15.33
C SER A 63 0.15 9.88 -16.83
N ASN A 64 1.19 9.34 -17.47
CA ASN A 64 1.19 8.97 -18.89
C ASN A 64 0.58 7.58 -19.18
N SER A 65 0.26 6.80 -18.16
CA SER A 65 -0.33 5.46 -18.30
C SER A 65 -1.85 5.48 -18.48
N LEU A 66 -2.44 4.32 -18.76
CA LEU A 66 -3.92 4.18 -18.75
C LEU A 66 -4.52 4.20 -17.34
N HIS A 67 -3.72 3.96 -16.29
CA HIS A 67 -4.20 3.93 -14.91
C HIS A 67 -4.52 5.32 -14.35
N SER A 68 -3.94 6.38 -14.90
CA SER A 68 -4.27 7.76 -14.54
C SER A 68 -5.57 8.25 -15.21
N ARG A 69 -6.05 7.54 -16.24
CA ARG A 69 -7.25 7.92 -16.98
C ARG A 69 -8.47 7.27 -16.36
N SER A 70 -9.49 8.07 -16.07
CA SER A 70 -10.79 7.54 -15.65
C SER A 70 -11.38 6.66 -16.76
N ILE A 71 -11.90 5.48 -16.40
CA ILE A 71 -12.62 4.58 -17.32
C ILE A 71 -13.83 5.30 -17.94
N LEU A 72 -14.41 6.28 -17.23
CA LEU A 72 -15.50 7.14 -17.69
C LEU A 72 -15.02 8.31 -18.56
N GLY A 73 -13.74 8.42 -18.92
CA GLY A 73 -13.19 9.53 -19.69
C GLY A 73 -12.58 9.12 -21.04
N SER A 74 -12.75 7.86 -21.46
CA SER A 74 -12.36 7.44 -22.81
C SER A 74 -13.52 7.69 -23.79
N PRO A 75 -13.28 8.16 -25.03
CA PRO A 75 -14.33 8.36 -26.03
C PRO A 75 -15.17 7.10 -26.31
N ARG A 76 -14.63 5.92 -26.01
CA ARG A 76 -15.33 4.63 -26.16
C ARG A 76 -16.31 4.32 -25.04
N THR A 77 -16.11 4.82 -23.82
CA THR A 77 -16.91 4.45 -22.63
C THR A 77 -17.82 5.57 -22.14
N ALA A 78 -17.53 6.83 -22.49
CA ALA A 78 -18.42 7.97 -22.24
C ALA A 78 -18.27 8.99 -23.38
N PRO A 79 -19.00 8.84 -24.50
CA PRO A 79 -18.89 9.71 -25.67
C PRO A 79 -19.34 11.16 -25.43
N THR A 80 -19.75 11.52 -24.21
CA THR A 80 -20.27 12.85 -23.84
C THR A 80 -19.23 13.75 -23.17
N ILE A 81 -17.99 13.28 -22.95
CA ILE A 81 -16.90 14.13 -22.42
C ILE A 81 -16.04 14.57 -23.60
N VAL A 82 -16.32 15.79 -24.08
CA VAL A 82 -15.48 16.60 -24.99
C VAL A 82 -14.63 17.56 -24.19
#